data_AF-A0A847W919-F1
#
_entry.id   AF-A0A847W919-F1
#
_cell.length_a   1.000
_cell.length_b   1.000
_cell.length_c   1.000
_cell.angle_alpha   90.00
_cell.angle_beta   90.00
_cell.angle_gamma   90.00
#
_symmetry.space_group_name_H-M   'P 1'
#
loop_
_entity.id
_entity.type
_entity.pdbx_description
1 polymer ?
#
loop_
_entity_poly.entity_id
_entity_poly.type
_entity_poly.pdbx_seq_one_letter_code
_entity_poly.pdbx_strand_id
1 'polypeptide(L)'
;MLGINFIRQHPQEVKEACLNKQLDSSVVEQLLSVDEKRRALQLKVDEWRQQSNQNTQKIKEEMSQSKEVSQELVKKGKEIKEELKKIEPELSELEKKFTELMLAIPNIPSDDSPIGRDENFNKVLREEGKIPEFDFPVLDHQELMEKLDWLDTKRAVKIAGFRAFFLKNEGLRLERALLSYALDSMIEHGFEIMSVPTLVKPETMIGTGFFPWGKEDHYYTQDGQILAGTAEVALTSYYQNELLREKDLPIKLCGISPCYRREIGTHGKDTKGIIRVHQFNKVEQVVLTVADEEETRNWHEKTLKYSEKLLQDLALPYQVVAMCTGDMGAGQRKKYDLETWFPSQKKYRETH
;
A
#
# COMPACT_ATOMS: atom_id res chain seq x y z
N MET A 1 -8.14 1.05 5.96
CA MET A 1 -8.20 1.60 7.34
C MET A 1 -9.18 0.78 8.16
N LEU A 2 -8.91 0.59 9.45
CA LEU A 2 -9.89 0.01 10.38
C LEU A 2 -11.03 0.99 10.63
N GLY A 3 -12.22 0.47 10.94
CA GLY A 3 -13.36 1.31 11.32
C GLY A 3 -13.16 1.94 12.70
N ILE A 4 -13.48 3.24 12.85
CA ILE A 4 -13.31 3.93 14.15
C ILE A 4 -14.09 3.27 15.30
N ASN A 5 -15.25 2.66 15.01
CA ASN A 5 -16.02 1.94 16.02
C ASN A 5 -15.26 0.71 16.54
N PHE A 6 -14.60 -0.03 15.65
CA PHE A 6 -13.76 -1.15 16.02
C PHE A 6 -12.60 -0.68 16.92
N ILE A 7 -11.92 0.40 16.54
CA ILE A 7 -10.80 0.95 17.34
C ILE A 7 -11.25 1.37 18.75
N ARG A 8 -12.45 1.96 18.89
CA ARG A 8 -13.01 2.33 20.20
C ARG A 8 -13.36 1.11 21.06
N GLN A 9 -13.84 0.03 20.44
CA GLN A 9 -14.24 -1.20 21.13
C GLN A 9 -13.04 -2.10 21.47
N HIS A 10 -12.00 -2.07 20.64
CA HIS A 10 -10.83 -2.95 20.70
C HIS A 10 -9.50 -2.17 20.77
N PRO A 11 -9.34 -1.15 21.64
CA PRO A 11 -8.16 -0.28 21.60
C PRO A 11 -6.87 -1.02 21.97
N GLN A 12 -6.94 -2.04 22.82
CA GLN A 12 -5.76 -2.82 23.23
C GLN A 12 -5.24 -3.70 22.09
N GLU A 13 -6.15 -4.33 21.35
CA GLU A 13 -5.82 -5.13 20.17
C GLU A 13 -5.12 -4.28 19.10
N VAL A 14 -5.62 -3.06 18.86
CA VAL A 14 -5.00 -2.13 17.91
C VAL A 14 -3.62 -1.65 18.41
N LYS A 15 -3.47 -1.41 19.73
CA LYS A 15 -2.15 -1.08 20.31
C LYS A 15 -1.14 -2.21 20.14
N GLU A 16 -1.57 -3.44 20.37
CA GLU A 16 -0.73 -4.63 20.17
C GLU A 16 -0.34 -4.78 18.70
N ALA A 17 -1.28 -4.55 17.77
CA ALA A 17 -0.97 -4.53 16.33
C ALA A 17 0.09 -3.47 15.97
N CYS A 18 0.01 -2.26 16.54
CA CYS A 18 1.07 -1.25 16.37
C CYS A 18 2.42 -1.76 16.86
N LEU A 19 2.49 -2.31 18.08
CA LEU A 19 3.74 -2.82 18.66
C LEU A 19 4.33 -3.97 17.85
N ASN A 20 3.49 -4.93 17.45
CA ASN A 20 3.90 -6.08 16.66
C ASN A 20 4.49 -5.66 15.30
N LYS A 21 3.93 -4.61 14.69
CA LYS A 21 4.41 -4.00 13.45
C LYS A 21 5.52 -2.95 13.64
N GLN A 22 6.10 -2.83 14.83
CA GLN A 22 7.16 -1.87 15.16
C GLN A 22 6.77 -0.40 14.94
N LEU A 23 5.48 -0.07 15.13
CA LEU A 23 4.94 1.28 15.02
C LEU A 23 4.63 1.87 16.40
N ASP A 24 4.57 3.20 16.46
CA ASP A 24 4.21 3.91 17.69
C ASP A 24 2.76 3.62 18.11
N SER A 25 2.58 2.87 19.20
CA SER A 25 1.25 2.55 19.74
C SER A 25 0.56 3.74 20.42
N SER A 26 1.29 4.82 20.74
CA SER A 26 0.71 6.02 21.36
C SER A 26 -0.32 6.70 20.44
N VAL A 27 -0.21 6.47 19.13
CA VAL A 27 -1.15 6.93 18.10
C VAL A 27 -2.60 6.54 18.41
N VAL A 28 -2.82 5.38 19.06
CA VAL A 28 -4.17 4.89 19.40
C VAL A 28 -4.81 5.78 20.46
N GLU A 29 -4.07 6.14 21.50
CA GLU A 29 -4.58 7.02 22.57
C GLU A 29 -4.80 8.44 22.06
N GLN A 30 -3.86 8.93 21.25
CA GLN A 30 -3.99 10.22 20.58
C GLN A 30 -5.25 10.27 19.70
N LEU A 31 -5.48 9.23 18.90
CA LEU A 31 -6.65 9.10 18.03
C LEU A 31 -7.95 9.12 18.83
N LEU A 32 -8.03 8.35 19.92
CA LEU A 32 -9.23 8.30 20.76
C LEU A 32 -9.52 9.65 21.44
N SER A 33 -8.48 10.34 21.93
CA SER A 33 -8.63 11.68 22.50
C SER A 33 -9.10 12.70 21.47
N VAL A 34 -8.51 12.68 20.27
CA VAL A 34 -8.91 13.57 19.16
C VAL A 34 -10.32 13.25 18.70
N ASP A 35 -10.69 11.97 18.60
CA ASP A 35 -12.04 11.53 18.24
C ASP A 35 -13.10 12.03 19.23
N GLU A 36 -12.83 11.94 20.53
CA GLU A 36 -13.73 12.44 21.57
C GLU A 36 -13.93 13.95 21.46
N LYS A 37 -12.84 14.72 21.38
CA LYS A 37 -12.88 16.18 21.21
C LYS A 37 -13.62 16.58 19.94
N ARG A 38 -13.32 15.91 18.82
CA ARG A 38 -13.96 16.14 17.53
C ARG A 38 -15.47 15.91 17.62
N ARG A 39 -15.92 14.79 18.19
CA ARG A 39 -17.36 14.49 18.34
C ARG A 39 -18.06 15.52 19.22
N ALA A 40 -17.45 15.91 20.34
CA ALA A 40 -18.01 16.92 21.23
C ALA A 40 -18.13 18.29 20.55
N LEU A 41 -17.12 18.68 19.76
CA LEU A 41 -17.14 19.95 19.04
C LEU A 41 -18.09 19.93 17.85
N GLN A 42 -18.17 18.81 17.13
CA GLN A 42 -19.13 18.60 16.04
C GLN A 42 -20.57 18.80 16.54
N LEU A 43 -20.92 18.19 17.69
CA LEU A 43 -22.25 18.38 18.30
C LEU A 43 -22.54 19.86 18.58
N LYS A 44 -21.58 20.60 19.14
CA LYS A 44 -21.73 22.04 19.38
C LYS A 44 -21.91 22.84 18.08
N VAL A 45 -21.15 22.52 17.03
CA VAL A 45 -21.29 23.16 15.71
C VAL A 45 -22.68 22.90 15.14
N ASP A 46 -23.17 21.67 15.24
CA ASP A 46 -24.49 21.29 14.74
C ASP A 46 -25.62 21.97 15.53
N GLU A 47 -25.49 22.08 16.85
CA GLU A 47 -26.41 22.85 17.70
C GLU A 47 -26.45 24.33 17.30
N TRP A 48 -25.30 24.97 17.10
CA TRP A 48 -25.22 26.36 16.67
C TRP A 48 -25.79 26.57 15.26
N ARG A 49 -25.54 25.65 14.33
CA ARG A 49 -26.14 25.67 12.98
C ARG A 49 -27.65 25.53 13.04
N GLN A 50 -28.16 24.64 13.90
CA GLN A 50 -29.60 24.50 14.12
C GLN A 50 -30.21 25.80 14.65
N GLN A 51 -29.57 26.42 15.65
CA GLN A 51 -30.01 27.71 16.19
C GLN A 51 -29.97 28.83 15.14
N SER A 52 -28.93 28.85 14.28
CA SER A 52 -28.81 29.79 13.16
C SER A 52 -29.99 29.68 12.19
N ASN A 53 -30.34 28.44 11.81
CA ASN A 53 -31.45 28.15 10.92
C ASN A 53 -32.79 28.57 11.53
N GLN A 54 -33.03 28.24 12.80
CA GLN A 54 -34.23 28.67 13.53
C GLN A 54 -34.33 30.19 13.67
N ASN A 55 -33.22 30.88 13.96
CA ASN A 55 -33.18 32.33 14.05
C ASN A 55 -33.48 32.98 12.70
N THR A 56 -32.90 32.45 11.63
CA THR A 56 -33.15 32.91 10.25
C THR A 56 -34.62 32.73 9.86
N GLN A 57 -35.24 31.61 10.26
CA GLN A 57 -36.65 31.37 10.00
C GLN A 57 -37.55 32.36 10.75
N LYS A 58 -37.29 32.61 12.04
CA LYS A 58 -38.05 33.59 12.84
C LYS A 58 -37.95 35.01 12.28
N ILE A 59 -36.76 35.42 11.83
CA ILE A 59 -36.58 36.73 11.17
C ILE A 59 -37.43 36.82 9.90
N LYS A 60 -37.44 35.77 9.06
CA LYS A 60 -38.29 35.73 7.85
C LYS A 60 -39.78 35.80 8.19
N GLU A 61 -40.21 35.11 9.25
CA GLU A 61 -41.59 35.14 9.73
C GLU A 61 -41.99 36.56 10.19
N GLU A 62 -41.17 37.25 10.99
CA GLU A 62 -41.44 38.64 11.40
C GLU A 62 -41.51 39.60 10.20
N MET A 63 -40.56 39.48 9.26
CA MET A 63 -40.57 40.30 8.03
C MET A 63 -41.81 40.04 7.17
N SER A 64 -42.26 38.78 7.06
CA SER A 64 -43.46 38.42 6.29
C SER A 64 -44.75 38.99 6.90
N GLN A 65 -44.76 39.21 8.21
CA GLN A 65 -45.86 39.83 8.94
C GLN A 65 -45.79 41.36 8.97
N SER A 66 -44.89 41.98 8.17
CA SER A 66 -44.62 43.42 8.18
C SER A 66 -44.28 43.98 9.57
N LYS A 67 -43.72 43.14 10.45
CA LYS A 67 -43.18 43.57 11.75
C LYS A 67 -41.74 44.02 11.58
N GLU A 68 -41.32 45.01 12.37
CA GLU A 68 -39.89 45.28 12.53
C GLU A 68 -39.22 44.05 13.12
N VAL A 69 -38.06 43.69 12.55
CA VAL A 69 -37.27 42.55 13.05
C VAL A 69 -36.82 42.83 14.47
N SER A 70 -37.09 41.91 15.37
CA SER A 70 -36.69 42.04 16.77
C SER A 70 -35.18 42.22 16.91
N GLN A 71 -34.76 43.26 17.63
CA GLN A 71 -33.34 43.49 17.95
C GLN A 71 -32.72 42.29 18.68
N GLU A 72 -33.52 41.52 19.41
CA GLU A 72 -33.09 40.30 20.08
C GLU A 72 -32.69 39.21 19.09
N LEU A 73 -33.46 39.01 18.01
CA LEU A 73 -33.12 38.06 16.94
C LEU A 73 -31.87 38.49 16.16
N VAL A 74 -31.70 39.80 15.96
CA VAL A 74 -30.48 40.35 15.33
C VAL A 74 -29.27 40.13 16.23
N LYS A 75 -29.39 40.38 17.54
CA LYS A 75 -28.32 40.16 18.52
C LYS A 75 -27.95 38.67 18.60
N LYS A 76 -28.94 37.79 18.75
CA LYS A 76 -28.74 36.34 18.78
C LYS A 76 -28.09 35.82 17.49
N GLY A 77 -28.49 36.35 16.33
CA GLY A 77 -27.85 36.02 15.05
C GLY A 77 -26.37 36.41 14.99
N LYS A 78 -25.99 37.55 15.59
CA LYS A 78 -24.58 37.96 15.71
C LYS A 78 -23.80 37.04 16.65
N GLU A 79 -24.36 36.73 17.82
CA GLU A 79 -23.75 35.81 18.80
C GLU A 79 -23.49 34.43 18.19
N ILE A 80 -24.48 33.85 17.50
CA ILE A 80 -24.34 32.55 16.81
C ILE A 80 -23.21 32.60 15.77
N LYS A 81 -23.14 33.68 14.99
CA LYS A 81 -22.12 33.85 13.96
C LYS A 81 -20.71 33.99 14.55
N GLU A 82 -20.58 34.68 15.68
CA GLU A 82 -19.30 34.84 16.39
C GLU A 82 -18.82 33.51 16.97
N GLU A 83 -19.71 32.74 17.60
CA GLU A 83 -19.37 31.42 18.13
C GLU A 83 -19.00 30.44 17.01
N LEU A 84 -19.79 30.35 15.94
CA LEU A 84 -19.45 29.51 14.77
C LEU A 84 -18.09 29.87 14.18
N LYS A 85 -17.79 31.16 14.04
CA LYS A 85 -16.49 31.63 13.52
C LYS A 85 -15.31 31.20 14.40
N LYS A 86 -15.54 30.98 15.69
CA LYS A 86 -14.53 30.49 16.63
C LYS A 86 -14.35 28.97 16.55
N ILE A 87 -15.45 28.21 16.56
CA ILE A 87 -15.40 26.75 16.72
C ILE A 87 -15.26 25.98 15.40
N GLU A 88 -15.68 26.53 14.26
CA GLU A 88 -15.55 25.85 12.96
C GLU A 88 -14.08 25.64 12.52
N PRO A 89 -13.16 26.61 12.70
CA PRO A 89 -11.74 26.37 12.45
C PRO A 89 -11.14 25.29 13.36
N GLU A 90 -11.47 25.31 14.66
CA GLU A 90 -11.02 24.30 15.62
C GLU A 90 -11.50 22.89 15.22
N LEU A 91 -12.74 22.77 14.74
CA LEU A 91 -13.27 21.51 14.23
C LEU A 91 -12.51 21.04 12.98
N SER A 92 -12.24 21.93 12.03
CA SER A 92 -11.48 21.56 10.81
C SER A 92 -10.06 21.08 11.14
N GLU A 93 -9.39 21.69 12.11
CA GLU A 93 -8.07 21.23 12.59
C GLU A 93 -8.16 19.84 13.24
N LEU A 94 -9.17 19.60 14.08
CA LEU A 94 -9.41 18.28 14.68
C LEU A 94 -9.74 17.22 13.62
N GLU A 95 -10.48 17.55 12.57
CA GLU A 95 -10.80 16.64 11.47
C GLU A 95 -9.56 16.25 10.65
N LYS A 96 -8.69 17.22 10.36
CA LYS A 96 -7.39 16.96 9.72
C LYS A 96 -6.54 16.04 10.59
N LYS A 97 -6.42 16.37 11.88
CA LYS A 97 -5.62 15.57 12.81
C LYS A 97 -6.20 14.16 13.00
N PHE A 98 -7.52 14.04 13.06
CA PHE A 98 -8.21 12.75 13.10
C PHE A 98 -7.86 11.91 11.88
N THR A 99 -7.91 12.51 10.68
CA THR A 99 -7.61 11.81 9.43
C THR A 99 -6.16 11.33 9.39
N GLU A 100 -5.21 12.19 9.78
CA GLU A 100 -3.79 11.81 9.90
C GLU A 100 -3.60 10.62 10.86
N LEU A 101 -4.21 10.67 12.03
CA LEU A 101 -4.09 9.61 13.04
C LEU A 101 -4.77 8.32 12.59
N MET A 102 -5.92 8.39 11.93
CA MET A 102 -6.60 7.22 11.35
C MET A 102 -5.74 6.52 10.30
N LEU A 103 -5.04 7.30 9.46
CA LEU A 103 -4.14 6.78 8.43
C LEU A 103 -2.87 6.16 9.02
N ALA A 104 -2.48 6.55 10.23
CA ALA A 104 -1.31 6.00 10.93
C ALA A 104 -1.61 4.70 11.71
N ILE A 105 -2.87 4.26 11.75
CA ILE A 105 -3.26 2.97 12.37
C ILE A 105 -3.00 1.84 11.37
N PRO A 106 -2.14 0.86 11.70
CA PRO A 106 -1.90 -0.27 10.83
C PRO A 106 -3.10 -1.23 10.79
N ASN A 107 -3.05 -2.19 9.87
CA ASN A 107 -3.95 -3.33 9.90
C ASN A 107 -3.54 -4.31 11.02
N ILE A 108 -4.48 -5.11 11.49
CA ILE A 108 -4.20 -6.16 12.48
C ILE A 108 -3.55 -7.33 11.75
N PRO A 109 -2.35 -7.80 12.16
CA PRO A 109 -1.75 -9.01 11.60
C PRO A 109 -2.65 -10.24 11.79
N SER A 110 -2.53 -11.21 10.88
CA SER A 110 -3.18 -12.51 11.06
C SER A 110 -2.60 -13.25 12.26
N ASP A 111 -3.44 -13.96 13.01
CA ASP A 111 -3.07 -14.73 14.21
C ASP A 111 -1.96 -15.77 13.96
N ASP A 112 -1.82 -16.23 12.73
CA ASP A 112 -0.81 -17.19 12.29
C ASP A 112 0.47 -16.53 11.73
N SER A 113 0.56 -15.20 11.74
CA SER A 113 1.77 -14.48 11.33
C SER A 113 2.85 -14.61 12.42
N PRO A 114 4.10 -14.93 12.07
CA PRO A 114 5.18 -14.95 13.05
C PRO A 114 5.33 -13.60 13.75
N ILE A 115 5.36 -13.58 15.08
CA ILE A 115 5.68 -12.34 15.81
C ILE A 115 7.20 -12.15 15.79
N GLY A 116 7.64 -10.98 15.35
CA GLY A 116 9.05 -10.69 15.17
C GLY A 116 9.32 -9.22 14.93
N ARG A 117 10.54 -8.76 15.24
CA ARG A 117 10.92 -7.35 15.11
C ARG A 117 11.47 -6.98 13.73
N ASP A 118 12.02 -7.94 13.01
CA ASP A 118 12.77 -7.75 11.76
C ASP A 118 12.83 -9.07 10.96
N GLU A 119 13.42 -9.00 9.76
CA GLU A 119 13.60 -10.11 8.81
C GLU A 119 14.17 -11.41 9.42
N ASN A 120 14.91 -11.35 10.54
CA ASN A 120 15.48 -12.56 11.18
C ASN A 120 14.44 -13.44 11.88
N PHE A 121 13.22 -12.94 12.07
CA PHE A 121 12.11 -13.68 12.68
C PHE A 121 11.15 -14.26 11.63
N ASN A 122 11.42 -14.01 10.34
CA ASN A 122 10.70 -14.64 9.24
C ASN A 122 10.88 -16.17 9.31
N LYS A 123 9.84 -16.91 8.93
CA LYS A 123 9.82 -18.37 9.04
C LYS A 123 9.75 -19.01 7.66
N VAL A 124 10.76 -19.80 7.32
CA VAL A 124 10.71 -20.70 6.16
C VAL A 124 9.65 -21.76 6.42
N LEU A 125 8.62 -21.80 5.56
CA LEU A 125 7.52 -22.76 5.67
C LEU A 125 7.84 -24.05 4.91
N ARG A 126 8.44 -23.93 3.73
CA ARG A 126 8.85 -25.04 2.87
C ARG A 126 9.92 -24.58 1.88
N GLU A 127 10.73 -25.54 1.43
CA GLU A 127 11.68 -25.40 0.32
C GLU A 127 11.26 -26.34 -0.80
N GLU A 128 11.40 -25.90 -2.05
CA GLU A 128 10.92 -26.59 -3.25
C GLU A 128 12.01 -26.59 -4.34
N GLY A 129 12.07 -27.69 -5.09
CA GLY A 129 13.05 -27.88 -6.18
C GLY A 129 14.40 -28.43 -5.72
N LYS A 130 15.29 -28.67 -6.68
CA LYS A 130 16.63 -29.24 -6.43
C LYS A 130 17.70 -28.17 -6.64
N ILE A 131 18.44 -27.84 -5.58
CA ILE A 131 19.60 -26.94 -5.68
C ILE A 131 20.62 -27.52 -6.69
N PRO A 132 21.01 -26.77 -7.72
CA PRO A 132 21.97 -27.25 -8.72
C PRO A 132 23.39 -27.37 -8.12
N GLU A 133 24.10 -28.41 -8.54
CA GLU A 133 25.51 -28.62 -8.23
C GLU A 133 26.34 -28.28 -9.48
N PHE A 134 27.45 -27.58 -9.26
CA PHE A 134 28.36 -27.16 -10.32
C PHE A 134 29.77 -27.66 -10.03
N ASP A 135 30.42 -28.23 -11.04
CA ASP A 135 31.82 -28.65 -11.01
C ASP A 135 32.79 -27.55 -11.48
N PHE A 136 32.27 -26.33 -11.66
CA PHE A 136 33.01 -25.14 -12.07
C PHE A 136 32.70 -23.92 -11.17
N PRO A 137 33.57 -22.90 -11.15
CA PRO A 137 33.31 -21.66 -10.44
C PRO A 137 32.05 -20.95 -10.99
N VAL A 138 31.05 -20.80 -10.12
CA VAL A 138 29.78 -20.15 -10.46
C VAL A 138 29.98 -18.64 -10.54
N LEU A 139 29.70 -18.05 -11.70
CA LEU A 139 29.71 -16.60 -11.89
C LEU A 139 28.47 -15.97 -11.24
N ASP A 140 28.60 -14.74 -10.74
CA ASP A 140 27.42 -13.95 -10.39
C ASP A 140 26.66 -13.49 -11.65
N HIS A 141 25.38 -13.11 -11.47
CA HIS A 141 24.52 -12.79 -12.62
C HIS A 141 25.01 -11.54 -13.36
N GLN A 142 25.61 -10.58 -12.67
CA GLN A 142 26.18 -9.40 -13.32
C GLN A 142 27.34 -9.82 -14.22
N GLU A 143 28.30 -10.57 -13.70
CA GLU A 143 29.47 -11.03 -14.46
C GLU A 143 29.06 -11.90 -15.65
N LEU A 144 28.11 -12.82 -15.45
CA LEU A 144 27.59 -13.67 -16.52
C LEU A 144 26.94 -12.84 -17.62
N MET A 145 26.03 -11.92 -17.26
CA MET A 145 25.33 -11.10 -18.24
C MET A 145 26.23 -10.08 -18.92
N GLU A 146 27.26 -9.55 -18.26
CA GLU A 146 28.26 -8.67 -18.88
C GLU A 146 29.11 -9.45 -19.89
N LYS A 147 29.54 -10.69 -19.58
CA LYS A 147 30.29 -11.55 -20.53
C LYS A 147 29.48 -11.91 -21.77
N LEU A 148 28.16 -12.04 -21.63
CA LEU A 148 27.25 -12.35 -22.73
C LEU A 148 26.81 -11.10 -23.52
N ASP A 149 27.25 -9.90 -23.13
CA ASP A 149 26.78 -8.62 -23.66
C ASP A 149 25.26 -8.42 -23.53
N TRP A 150 24.68 -8.90 -22.41
CA TRP A 150 23.26 -8.78 -22.08
C TRP A 150 22.98 -7.66 -21.08
N LEU A 151 23.98 -7.24 -20.31
CA LEU A 151 23.86 -6.22 -19.26
C LEU A 151 24.99 -5.18 -19.41
N ASP A 152 24.64 -3.90 -19.34
CA ASP A 152 25.62 -2.79 -19.28
C ASP A 152 25.25 -1.82 -18.16
N THR A 153 25.85 -2.01 -16.99
CA THR A 153 25.69 -1.13 -15.83
C THR A 153 26.59 0.11 -15.91
N LYS A 154 27.78 -0.02 -16.51
CA LYS A 154 28.78 1.07 -16.58
C LYS A 154 28.26 2.25 -17.40
N ARG A 155 27.66 2.00 -18.57
CA ARG A 155 27.05 3.05 -19.39
C ARG A 155 25.77 3.60 -18.75
N ALA A 156 24.99 2.76 -18.09
CA ALA A 156 23.79 3.20 -17.40
C ALA A 156 24.11 4.15 -16.24
N VAL A 157 25.14 3.84 -15.43
CA VAL A 157 25.58 4.70 -14.32
C VAL A 157 26.06 6.07 -14.81
N LYS A 158 26.72 6.13 -15.97
CA LYS A 158 27.11 7.41 -16.59
C LYS A 158 25.89 8.30 -16.92
N ILE A 159 24.74 7.72 -17.22
CA ILE A 159 23.55 8.43 -17.71
C ILE A 159 22.59 8.73 -16.56
N ALA A 160 22.20 7.71 -15.80
CA ALA A 160 21.13 7.77 -14.81
C ALA A 160 21.62 7.62 -13.36
N GLY A 161 22.92 7.38 -13.16
CA GLY A 161 23.51 7.20 -11.83
C GLY A 161 23.41 5.78 -11.29
N PHE A 162 23.67 5.63 -10.00
CA PHE A 162 23.67 4.34 -9.30
C PHE A 162 22.33 3.60 -9.48
N ARG A 163 22.35 2.26 -9.43
CA ARG A 163 21.16 1.38 -9.60
C ARG A 163 20.45 1.46 -10.96
N ALA A 164 21.11 2.02 -11.98
CA ALA A 164 20.66 1.99 -13.36
C ALA A 164 21.35 0.87 -14.17
N PHE A 165 20.68 0.37 -15.21
CA PHE A 165 21.23 -0.65 -16.11
C PHE A 165 20.67 -0.50 -17.53
N PHE A 166 21.39 -1.07 -18.50
CA PHE A 166 20.83 -1.44 -19.80
C PHE A 166 20.72 -2.96 -19.89
N LEU A 167 19.56 -3.46 -20.29
CA LEU A 167 19.45 -4.81 -20.86
C LEU A 167 19.62 -4.74 -22.38
N LYS A 168 20.35 -5.70 -22.92
CA LYS A 168 20.73 -5.76 -24.34
C LYS A 168 20.47 -7.14 -24.91
N ASN A 169 20.32 -7.19 -26.24
CA ASN A 169 20.34 -8.42 -27.02
C ASN A 169 19.39 -9.50 -26.43
N GLU A 170 19.89 -10.72 -26.22
CA GLU A 170 19.12 -11.82 -25.65
C GLU A 170 18.70 -11.56 -24.19
N GLY A 171 19.39 -10.71 -23.43
CA GLY A 171 18.96 -10.30 -22.09
C GLY A 171 17.63 -9.54 -22.11
N LEU A 172 17.47 -8.60 -23.05
CA LEU A 172 16.19 -7.91 -23.26
C LEU A 172 15.11 -8.86 -23.79
N ARG A 173 15.46 -9.78 -24.70
CA ARG A 173 14.52 -10.78 -25.21
C ARG A 173 14.03 -11.71 -24.11
N LEU A 174 14.92 -12.13 -23.22
CA LEU A 174 14.59 -12.99 -22.08
C LEU A 174 13.65 -12.28 -21.09
N GLU A 175 13.92 -11.02 -20.73
CA GLU A 175 13.01 -10.24 -19.88
C GLU A 175 11.60 -10.20 -20.50
N ARG A 176 11.49 -9.87 -21.79
CA ARG A 176 10.20 -9.83 -22.47
C ARG A 176 9.50 -11.18 -22.52
N ALA A 177 10.25 -12.27 -22.72
CA ALA A 177 9.71 -13.62 -22.72
C ALA A 177 9.16 -14.01 -21.34
N LEU A 178 9.89 -13.70 -20.26
CA LEU A 178 9.46 -13.97 -18.88
C LEU A 178 8.20 -13.19 -18.52
N LEU A 179 8.14 -11.90 -18.87
CA LEU A 179 6.96 -11.06 -18.64
C LEU A 179 5.74 -11.57 -19.42
N SER A 180 5.93 -11.98 -20.67
CA SER A 180 4.84 -12.54 -21.49
C SER A 180 4.37 -13.88 -20.93
N TYR A 181 5.29 -14.75 -20.53
CA TYR A 181 4.97 -16.03 -19.91
C TYR A 181 4.16 -15.87 -18.63
N ALA A 182 4.55 -14.92 -17.76
CA ALA A 182 3.79 -14.63 -16.54
C ALA A 182 2.37 -14.14 -16.86
N LEU A 183 2.21 -13.24 -17.85
CA LEU A 183 0.89 -12.78 -18.28
C LEU A 183 0.03 -13.92 -18.85
N ASP A 184 0.59 -14.75 -19.73
CA ASP A 184 -0.11 -15.89 -20.33
C ASP A 184 -0.58 -16.87 -19.25
N SER A 185 0.28 -17.15 -18.26
CA SER A 185 -0.10 -17.94 -17.08
C SER A 185 -1.25 -17.32 -16.29
N MET A 186 -1.28 -15.99 -16.10
CA MET A 186 -2.41 -15.35 -15.41
C MET A 186 -3.71 -15.42 -16.22
N ILE A 187 -3.65 -15.33 -17.56
CA ILE A 187 -4.82 -15.51 -18.44
C ILE A 187 -5.42 -16.91 -18.25
N GLU A 188 -4.60 -17.95 -18.17
CA GLU A 188 -5.07 -19.33 -17.93
C GLU A 188 -5.85 -19.47 -16.60
N HIS A 189 -5.55 -18.62 -15.61
CA HIS A 189 -6.24 -18.58 -14.31
C HIS A 189 -7.44 -17.59 -14.28
N GLY A 190 -7.79 -17.02 -15.44
CA GLY A 190 -8.93 -16.14 -15.64
C GLY A 190 -8.73 -14.72 -15.13
N PHE A 191 -7.49 -14.22 -15.12
CA PHE A 191 -7.21 -12.82 -14.85
C PHE A 191 -7.41 -11.95 -16.09
N GLU A 192 -7.96 -10.77 -15.89
CA GLU A 192 -7.96 -9.72 -16.90
C GLU A 192 -6.60 -9.03 -16.92
N ILE A 193 -5.92 -9.03 -18.07
CA ILE A 193 -4.59 -8.45 -18.22
C ILE A 193 -4.63 -6.99 -18.67
N MET A 194 -3.80 -6.15 -18.07
CA MET A 194 -3.80 -4.70 -18.30
C MET A 194 -2.39 -4.12 -18.32
N SER A 195 -2.17 -3.09 -19.15
CA SER A 195 -1.09 -2.13 -18.91
C SER A 195 -1.67 -0.97 -18.10
N VAL A 196 -1.02 -0.62 -16.98
CA VAL A 196 -1.58 0.32 -16.01
C VAL A 196 -0.80 1.63 -15.94
N PRO A 197 -1.44 2.76 -15.53
CA PRO A 197 -0.73 4.01 -15.29
C PRO A 197 0.33 3.85 -14.19
N THR A 198 1.53 4.35 -14.44
CA THR A 198 2.61 4.38 -13.44
C THR A 198 2.73 5.71 -12.72
N LEU A 199 2.14 6.77 -13.27
CA LEU A 199 1.96 8.05 -12.62
C LEU A 199 0.59 8.08 -11.95
N VAL A 200 0.58 8.03 -10.61
CA VAL A 200 -0.63 7.94 -9.80
C VAL A 200 -0.79 9.17 -8.91
N LYS A 201 -2.02 9.40 -8.46
CA LYS A 201 -2.31 10.50 -7.53
C LYS A 201 -1.99 10.07 -6.08
N PRO A 202 -1.72 11.02 -5.17
CA PRO A 202 -1.48 10.71 -3.76
C PRO A 202 -2.60 9.89 -3.09
N GLU A 203 -3.85 10.12 -3.47
CA GLU A 203 -5.00 9.42 -2.91
C GLU A 203 -4.98 7.91 -3.24
N THR A 204 -4.42 7.54 -4.38
CA THR A 204 -4.23 6.14 -4.81
C THR A 204 -3.21 5.45 -3.90
N MET A 205 -2.10 6.12 -3.59
CA MET A 205 -1.06 5.60 -2.67
C MET A 205 -1.59 5.43 -1.23
N ILE A 206 -2.47 6.33 -0.79
CA ILE A 206 -3.15 6.24 0.50
C ILE A 206 -4.16 5.08 0.49
N GLY A 207 -4.95 4.96 -0.59
CA GLY A 207 -5.99 3.95 -0.73
C GLY A 207 -5.45 2.51 -0.65
N THR A 208 -4.25 2.27 -1.17
CA THR A 208 -3.58 0.97 -1.12
C THR A 208 -2.66 0.79 0.09
N GLY A 209 -2.62 1.76 1.01
CA GLY A 209 -1.88 1.64 2.26
C GLY A 209 -0.35 1.72 2.12
N PHE A 210 0.17 2.17 0.97
CA PHE A 210 1.57 2.57 0.89
C PHE A 210 1.74 3.80 1.79
N PHE A 211 0.98 4.87 1.57
CA PHE A 211 1.06 6.08 2.40
C PHE A 211 0.16 5.97 3.64
N PRO A 212 0.57 6.56 4.78
CA PRO A 212 1.70 7.50 4.96
C PRO A 212 3.07 6.83 5.12
N TRP A 213 3.11 5.51 5.26
CA TRP A 213 4.36 4.75 5.38
C TRP A 213 5.14 4.74 4.06
N GLY A 214 6.44 4.44 4.09
CA GLY A 214 7.27 4.27 2.89
C GLY A 214 7.28 5.47 1.92
N LYS A 215 6.82 6.65 2.35
CA LYS A 215 6.68 7.85 1.50
C LYS A 215 8.03 8.29 0.96
N GLU A 216 9.07 8.14 1.78
CA GLU A 216 10.45 8.43 1.39
C GLU A 216 10.93 7.55 0.23
N ASP A 217 10.40 6.34 0.05
CA ASP A 217 10.87 5.39 -0.97
C ASP A 217 10.27 5.63 -2.37
N HIS A 218 9.39 6.63 -2.51
CA HIS A 218 8.68 6.92 -3.75
C HIS A 218 9.18 8.21 -4.42
N TYR A 219 9.21 8.22 -5.75
CA TYR A 219 9.54 9.40 -6.54
C TYR A 219 8.32 10.28 -6.77
N TYR A 220 8.52 11.60 -6.73
CA TYR A 220 7.50 12.60 -7.00
C TYR A 220 7.82 13.35 -8.29
N THR A 221 6.80 13.64 -9.09
CA THR A 221 6.91 14.57 -10.20
C THR A 221 6.74 16.01 -9.73
N GLN A 222 7.07 16.96 -10.62
CA GLN A 222 6.88 18.38 -10.36
C GLN A 222 5.40 18.77 -10.19
N ASP A 223 4.50 17.98 -10.78
CA ASP A 223 3.04 18.17 -10.71
C ASP A 223 2.40 17.45 -9.51
N GLY A 224 3.22 16.88 -8.61
CA GLY A 224 2.73 16.22 -7.39
C GLY A 224 2.21 14.79 -7.59
N GLN A 225 2.35 14.22 -8.79
CA GLN A 225 2.09 12.80 -9.04
C GLN A 225 3.23 11.94 -8.49
N ILE A 226 2.93 10.67 -8.22
CA ILE A 226 3.90 9.70 -7.71
C ILE A 226 4.16 8.65 -8.79
N LEU A 227 5.43 8.27 -8.96
CA LEU A 227 5.78 7.08 -9.73
C LEU A 227 5.57 5.85 -8.86
N ALA A 228 4.67 4.96 -9.28
CA ALA A 228 4.29 3.77 -8.53
C ALA A 228 5.44 2.74 -8.48
N GLY A 229 5.66 2.16 -7.29
CA GLY A 229 6.63 1.08 -7.07
C GLY A 229 6.12 -0.33 -7.40
N THR A 230 4.88 -0.44 -7.88
CA THR A 230 4.19 -1.67 -8.28
C THR A 230 2.89 -1.35 -9.03
N ALA A 231 2.44 -2.24 -9.93
CA ALA A 231 1.13 -2.15 -10.57
C ALA A 231 -0.05 -2.31 -9.58
N GLU A 232 0.18 -2.89 -8.40
CA GLU A 232 -0.80 -3.06 -7.32
C GLU A 232 -1.56 -1.76 -7.02
N VAL A 233 -0.84 -0.62 -7.02
CA VAL A 233 -1.41 0.69 -6.71
C VAL A 233 -2.55 1.05 -7.65
N ALA A 234 -2.30 0.89 -8.96
CA ALA A 234 -3.28 1.19 -9.99
C ALA A 234 -4.38 0.13 -10.08
N LEU A 235 -4.02 -1.16 -9.99
CA LEU A 235 -4.98 -2.27 -10.09
C LEU A 235 -5.98 -2.26 -8.94
N THR A 236 -5.52 -2.11 -7.70
CA THR A 236 -6.38 -2.08 -6.52
C THR A 236 -7.31 -0.86 -6.53
N SER A 237 -6.85 0.25 -7.10
CA SER A 237 -7.63 1.48 -7.23
C SER A 237 -8.48 1.54 -8.51
N TYR A 238 -8.51 0.49 -9.31
CA TYR A 238 -9.21 0.49 -10.60
C TYR A 238 -10.72 0.77 -10.44
N TYR A 239 -11.33 0.21 -9.39
CA TYR A 239 -12.73 0.43 -9.00
C TYR A 239 -12.87 1.43 -7.83
N GLN A 240 -11.91 2.34 -7.64
CA GLN A 240 -11.94 3.29 -6.53
C GLN A 240 -13.17 4.21 -6.62
N ASN A 241 -13.90 4.34 -5.51
CA ASN A 241 -15.16 5.09 -5.40
C ASN A 241 -16.34 4.49 -6.19
N GLU A 242 -16.29 3.19 -6.50
CA GLU A 242 -17.40 2.47 -7.13
C GLU A 242 -18.10 1.52 -6.15
N LEU A 243 -19.38 1.23 -6.42
CA LEU A 243 -20.13 0.20 -5.72
C LEU A 243 -20.18 -1.07 -6.57
N LEU A 244 -19.44 -2.09 -6.16
CA LEU A 244 -19.40 -3.39 -6.84
C LEU A 244 -20.63 -4.23 -6.49
N ARG A 245 -21.04 -5.10 -7.43
CA ARG A 245 -22.07 -6.11 -7.16
C ARG A 245 -21.38 -7.39 -6.72
N GLU A 246 -21.86 -7.99 -5.64
CA GLU A 246 -21.26 -9.20 -5.06
C GLU A 246 -21.14 -10.35 -6.08
N LYS A 247 -22.12 -10.49 -6.99
CA LYS A 247 -22.12 -11.50 -8.06
C LYS A 247 -20.98 -11.35 -9.09
N ASP A 248 -20.34 -10.18 -9.14
CA ASP A 248 -19.20 -9.93 -10.04
C ASP A 248 -17.86 -10.28 -9.36
N LEU A 249 -17.88 -10.62 -8.06
CA LEU A 249 -16.70 -11.06 -7.31
C LEU A 249 -16.50 -12.58 -7.43
N PRO A 250 -15.24 -13.07 -7.39
CA PRO A 250 -14.02 -12.29 -7.29
C PRO A 250 -13.60 -11.70 -8.63
N ILE A 251 -13.19 -10.43 -8.62
CA ILE A 251 -12.57 -9.77 -9.78
C ILE A 251 -11.06 -10.04 -9.72
N LYS A 252 -10.51 -10.55 -10.82
CA LYS A 252 -9.10 -10.92 -10.93
C LYS A 252 -8.41 -10.04 -11.97
N LEU A 253 -7.48 -9.20 -11.54
CA LEU A 253 -6.77 -8.26 -12.39
C LEU A 253 -5.28 -8.58 -12.38
N CYS A 254 -4.66 -8.54 -13.55
CA CYS A 254 -3.24 -8.74 -13.72
C CYS A 254 -2.64 -7.55 -14.47
N GLY A 255 -1.65 -6.87 -13.89
CA GLY A 255 -1.06 -5.67 -14.47
C GLY A 255 0.41 -5.85 -14.79
N ILE A 256 0.85 -5.33 -15.93
CA ILE A 256 2.27 -5.17 -16.25
C ILE A 256 2.64 -3.68 -16.24
N SER A 257 3.70 -3.34 -15.49
CA SER A 257 4.24 -1.97 -15.49
C SER A 257 5.73 -1.92 -15.15
N PRO A 258 6.42 -0.85 -15.59
CA PRO A 258 7.64 -0.45 -14.89
C PRO A 258 7.28 -0.01 -13.46
N CYS A 259 8.17 -0.31 -12.54
CA CYS A 259 8.07 -0.06 -11.11
C CYS A 259 9.23 0.80 -10.68
N TYR A 260 8.98 1.85 -9.88
CA TYR A 260 9.98 2.83 -9.48
C TYR A 260 10.15 2.88 -7.97
N ARG A 261 11.38 2.69 -7.49
CA ARG A 261 11.71 2.73 -6.05
C ARG A 261 12.99 3.51 -5.81
N ARG A 262 12.99 4.37 -4.80
CA ARG A 262 14.18 5.16 -4.43
C ARG A 262 15.23 4.32 -3.71
N GLU A 263 14.85 3.15 -3.20
CA GLU A 263 15.71 2.20 -2.51
C GLU A 263 16.46 2.84 -1.33
N ILE A 264 15.78 3.70 -0.58
CA ILE A 264 16.36 4.43 0.55
C ILE A 264 16.71 3.47 1.69
N GLY A 265 17.81 3.76 2.40
CA GLY A 265 18.24 2.95 3.55
C GLY A 265 19.03 1.68 3.17
N THR A 266 19.24 1.42 1.88
CA THR A 266 19.94 0.24 1.38
C THR A 266 21.43 0.48 1.05
N HIS A 267 22.04 1.52 1.62
CA HIS A 267 23.43 1.89 1.35
C HIS A 267 24.37 0.70 1.56
N GLY A 268 25.05 0.27 0.48
CA GLY A 268 25.99 -0.86 0.50
C GLY A 268 25.37 -2.25 0.38
N LYS A 269 24.03 -2.40 0.45
CA LYS A 269 23.33 -3.67 0.20
C LYS A 269 23.01 -3.83 -1.29
N ASP A 270 23.26 -5.04 -1.81
CA ASP A 270 22.92 -5.44 -3.20
C ASP A 270 23.33 -4.42 -4.26
N THR A 271 24.60 -4.02 -4.20
CA THR A 271 25.17 -3.01 -5.12
C THR A 271 25.53 -3.58 -6.49
N LYS A 272 25.55 -4.91 -6.62
CA LYS A 272 25.89 -5.63 -7.86
C LYS A 272 24.65 -6.10 -8.61
N GLY A 273 24.69 -5.91 -9.93
CA GLY A 273 23.71 -6.38 -10.89
C GLY A 273 22.35 -5.72 -10.75
N ILE A 274 21.31 -6.47 -11.11
CA ILE A 274 19.93 -5.97 -11.26
C ILE A 274 18.93 -6.50 -10.21
N ILE A 275 19.41 -6.98 -9.06
CA ILE A 275 18.51 -7.45 -7.97
C ILE A 275 17.79 -6.27 -7.30
N ARG A 276 18.49 -5.15 -7.12
CA ARG A 276 17.95 -3.96 -6.45
C ARG A 276 18.29 -2.72 -7.27
N VAL A 277 17.28 -2.18 -7.96
CA VAL A 277 17.41 -1.15 -8.99
C VAL A 277 16.32 -0.09 -8.83
N HIS A 278 16.52 1.11 -9.37
CA HIS A 278 15.51 2.17 -9.26
C HIS A 278 14.29 1.94 -10.16
N GLN A 279 14.47 1.16 -11.23
CA GLN A 279 13.42 0.82 -12.18
C GLN A 279 13.52 -0.67 -12.53
N PHE A 280 12.41 -1.39 -12.44
CA PHE A 280 12.29 -2.78 -12.89
C PHE A 280 10.89 -3.02 -13.46
N ASN A 281 10.69 -4.09 -14.24
CA ASN A 281 9.37 -4.48 -14.71
C ASN A 281 8.80 -5.59 -13.83
N LYS A 282 7.49 -5.56 -13.59
CA LYS A 282 6.80 -6.59 -12.82
C LYS A 282 5.43 -6.89 -13.41
N VAL A 283 5.03 -8.16 -13.34
CA VAL A 283 3.65 -8.62 -13.56
C VAL A 283 3.03 -8.82 -12.19
N GLU A 284 1.95 -8.11 -11.91
CA GLU A 284 1.29 -8.09 -10.61
C GLU A 284 -0.10 -8.71 -10.71
N GLN A 285 -0.46 -9.54 -9.74
CA GLN A 285 -1.79 -10.09 -9.57
C GLN A 285 -2.54 -9.35 -8.44
N VAL A 286 -3.79 -8.96 -8.68
CA VAL A 286 -4.69 -8.37 -7.69
C VAL A 286 -6.03 -9.08 -7.77
N VAL A 287 -6.56 -9.48 -6.61
CA VAL A 287 -7.89 -10.07 -6.52
C VAL A 287 -8.74 -9.24 -5.57
N LEU A 288 -9.86 -8.74 -6.07
CA LEU A 288 -10.90 -8.14 -5.25
C LEU A 288 -11.95 -9.22 -4.98
N THR A 289 -12.14 -9.56 -3.71
CA THR A 289 -13.08 -10.61 -3.30
C THR A 289 -14.06 -10.10 -2.24
N VAL A 290 -15.04 -10.92 -1.89
CA VAL A 290 -15.99 -10.64 -0.81
C VAL A 290 -15.27 -10.42 0.51
N ALA A 291 -15.83 -9.58 1.38
CA ALA A 291 -15.28 -9.29 2.70
C ALA A 291 -15.53 -10.45 3.68
N ASP A 292 -14.98 -11.61 3.36
CA ASP A 292 -15.01 -12.84 4.12
C ASP A 292 -13.58 -13.34 4.38
N GLU A 293 -13.29 -13.69 5.63
CA GLU A 293 -11.94 -14.04 6.08
C GLU A 293 -11.46 -15.37 5.49
N GLU A 294 -12.35 -16.36 5.37
CA GLU A 294 -12.01 -17.66 4.81
C GLU A 294 -11.74 -17.55 3.31
N GLU A 295 -12.59 -16.83 2.58
CA GLU A 295 -12.42 -16.62 1.15
C GLU A 295 -11.19 -15.75 0.84
N THR A 296 -10.90 -14.74 1.67
CA THR A 296 -9.67 -13.93 1.53
C THR A 296 -8.42 -14.80 1.74
N ARG A 297 -8.39 -15.68 2.74
CA ARG A 297 -7.28 -16.63 2.95
C ARG A 297 -7.14 -17.58 1.78
N ASN A 298 -8.24 -18.12 1.28
CA ASN A 298 -8.26 -18.99 0.11
C ASN A 298 -7.65 -18.31 -1.12
N TRP A 299 -8.01 -17.05 -1.37
CA TRP A 299 -7.40 -16.27 -2.46
C TRP A 299 -5.92 -16.00 -2.24
N HIS A 300 -5.50 -15.65 -1.02
CA HIS A 300 -4.08 -15.43 -0.70
C HIS A 300 -3.22 -16.68 -0.98
N GLU A 301 -3.72 -17.87 -0.62
CA GLU A 301 -3.05 -19.14 -0.92
C GLU A 301 -3.07 -19.47 -2.43
N LYS A 302 -4.14 -19.13 -3.17
CA LYS A 302 -4.21 -19.30 -4.63
C LYS A 302 -3.20 -18.40 -5.35
N THR A 303 -3.14 -17.13 -4.97
CA THR A 303 -2.18 -16.16 -5.55
C THR A 303 -0.74 -16.59 -5.30
N LEU A 304 -0.42 -17.11 -4.10
CA LEU A 304 0.89 -17.70 -3.83
C LEU A 304 1.21 -18.83 -4.82
N LYS A 305 0.27 -19.78 -4.98
CA LYS A 305 0.46 -20.93 -5.88
C LYS A 305 0.65 -20.55 -7.34
N TYR A 306 0.01 -19.49 -7.82
CA TYR A 306 0.20 -19.02 -9.19
C TYR A 306 1.63 -18.50 -9.42
N SER A 307 2.18 -17.77 -8.45
CA SER A 307 3.59 -17.34 -8.49
C SER A 307 4.56 -18.52 -8.37
N GLU A 308 4.28 -19.47 -7.46
CA GLU A 308 5.07 -20.69 -7.32
C GLU A 308 5.11 -21.51 -8.61
N LYS A 309 3.97 -21.62 -9.31
CA LYS A 309 3.90 -22.35 -10.59
C LYS A 309 4.89 -21.80 -11.61
N LEU A 310 5.07 -20.48 -11.69
CA LEU A 310 6.06 -19.88 -12.59
C LEU A 310 7.49 -20.34 -12.26
N LEU A 311 7.85 -20.38 -10.97
CA LEU A 311 9.16 -20.85 -10.52
C LEU A 311 9.35 -22.34 -10.80
N GLN A 312 8.32 -23.16 -10.59
CA GLN A 312 8.31 -24.59 -10.86
C GLN A 312 8.50 -24.88 -12.35
N ASP A 313 7.76 -24.19 -13.22
CA ASP A 313 7.84 -24.36 -14.67
C ASP A 313 9.22 -23.94 -15.22
N LEU A 314 9.85 -22.93 -14.60
CA LEU A 314 11.21 -22.49 -14.89
C LEU A 314 12.30 -23.33 -14.22
N ALA A 315 11.92 -24.35 -13.43
CA ALA A 315 12.81 -25.21 -12.65
C ALA A 315 13.78 -24.42 -11.73
N LEU A 316 13.30 -23.33 -11.14
CA LEU A 316 14.05 -22.51 -10.20
C LEU A 316 13.79 -22.98 -8.77
N PRO A 317 14.79 -23.47 -8.02
CA PRO A 317 14.61 -23.83 -6.62
C PRO A 317 14.28 -22.60 -5.79
N TYR A 318 13.31 -22.72 -4.89
CA TYR A 318 12.83 -21.60 -4.08
C TYR A 318 12.38 -22.05 -2.70
N GLN A 319 12.15 -21.08 -1.82
CA GLN A 319 11.52 -21.29 -0.54
C GLN A 319 10.35 -20.34 -0.34
N VAL A 320 9.36 -20.78 0.42
CA VAL A 320 8.21 -19.97 0.83
C VAL A 320 8.44 -19.51 2.26
N VAL A 321 8.45 -18.21 2.48
CA VAL A 321 8.76 -17.62 3.78
C VAL A 321 7.55 -16.83 4.28
N ALA A 322 7.08 -17.14 5.50
CA ALA A 322 6.11 -16.32 6.21
C ALA A 322 6.80 -15.12 6.85
N MET A 323 6.37 -13.92 6.46
CA MET A 323 6.91 -12.67 6.98
C MET A 323 6.42 -12.43 8.39
N CYS A 324 7.33 -12.05 9.28
CA CYS A 324 6.97 -11.70 10.64
C CYS A 324 6.30 -10.33 10.70
N THR A 325 5.65 -10.03 11.83
CA THR A 325 4.87 -8.80 12.01
C THR A 325 5.69 -7.52 11.81
N GLY A 326 6.96 -7.51 12.20
CA GLY A 326 7.84 -6.34 12.07
C GLY A 326 8.44 -6.13 10.68
N ASP A 327 8.35 -7.13 9.80
CA ASP A 327 8.89 -7.08 8.43
C ASP A 327 7.78 -7.02 7.35
N MET A 328 6.52 -7.17 7.76
CA MET A 328 5.37 -6.94 6.88
C MET A 328 4.94 -5.46 6.85
N GLY A 329 4.39 -5.03 5.72
CA GLY A 329 3.87 -3.67 5.56
C GLY A 329 2.74 -3.35 6.54
N ALA A 330 2.63 -2.07 6.94
CA ALA A 330 1.66 -1.63 7.94
C ALA A 330 0.19 -1.95 7.57
N GLY A 331 -0.17 -1.82 6.29
CA GLY A 331 -1.51 -2.14 5.79
C GLY A 331 -1.79 -3.65 5.60
N GLN A 332 -0.77 -4.50 5.64
CA GLN A 332 -0.89 -5.92 5.33
C GLN A 332 -1.31 -6.74 6.56
N ARG A 333 -2.20 -7.70 6.33
CA ARG A 333 -2.66 -8.66 7.37
C ARG A 333 -1.77 -9.90 7.42
N LYS A 334 -1.36 -10.42 6.26
CA LYS A 334 -0.48 -11.58 6.11
C LYS A 334 0.37 -11.37 4.86
N LYS A 335 1.61 -11.86 4.86
CA LYS A 335 2.54 -11.78 3.72
C LYS A 335 3.37 -13.05 3.63
N TYR A 336 3.51 -13.54 2.41
CA TYR A 336 4.48 -14.56 2.05
C TYR A 336 5.45 -13.98 1.04
N ASP A 337 6.72 -14.37 1.17
CA ASP A 337 7.73 -14.10 0.15
C ASP A 337 8.15 -15.42 -0.50
N LEU A 338 8.35 -15.38 -1.81
CA LEU A 338 9.03 -16.43 -2.56
C LEU A 338 10.47 -16.01 -2.78
N GLU A 339 11.37 -16.74 -2.14
CA GLU A 339 12.79 -16.51 -2.28
C GLU A 339 13.43 -17.57 -3.18
N THR A 340 14.02 -17.16 -4.29
CA THR A 340 14.67 -18.07 -5.25
C THR A 340 16.14 -18.28 -4.88
N TRP A 341 16.68 -19.49 -5.10
CA TRP A 341 18.08 -19.80 -4.83
C TRP A 341 19.03 -19.06 -5.78
N PHE A 342 20.03 -18.37 -5.22
CA PHE A 342 21.10 -17.73 -5.98
C PHE A 342 22.41 -18.51 -5.84
N PRO A 343 22.81 -19.32 -6.85
CA PRO A 343 24.01 -20.17 -6.77
C PRO A 343 25.30 -19.44 -6.39
N SER A 344 25.53 -18.25 -6.97
CA SER A 344 26.74 -17.45 -6.69
C SER A 344 26.78 -16.89 -5.26
N GLN A 345 25.62 -16.71 -4.64
CA GLN A 345 25.50 -16.16 -3.28
C GLN A 345 25.33 -17.24 -2.22
N LYS A 346 25.02 -18.48 -2.63
CA LYS A 346 24.72 -19.62 -1.76
C LYS A 346 23.62 -19.30 -0.73
N LYS A 347 22.58 -18.60 -1.18
CA LYS A 347 21.41 -18.25 -0.37
C LYS A 347 20.19 -18.03 -1.25
N TYR A 348 19.00 -18.15 -0.66
CA TYR A 348 17.76 -17.71 -1.25
C TYR A 348 17.63 -16.18 -1.18
N ARG A 349 16.94 -15.58 -2.15
CA ARG A 349 16.70 -14.13 -2.27
C ARG A 349 15.26 -13.88 -2.69
N GLU A 350 14.59 -12.90 -2.08
CA GLU A 350 13.25 -12.45 -2.49
C GLU A 350 13.18 -12.19 -4.00
N THR A 351 12.15 -12.75 -4.63
CA THR A 351 11.89 -12.61 -6.07
C THR A 351 10.42 -12.35 -6.40
N HIS A 352 9.49 -12.79 -5.53
CA HIS A 352 8.06 -12.51 -5.59
C HIS A 352 7.56 -12.35 -4.16
#